data_AF-A0AAV4SU42-F1
#
_entry.id   AF-A0AAV4SU42-F1
#
_cell.length_a   1.000
_cell.length_b   1.000
_cell.length_c   1.000
_cell.angle_alpha   90.00
_cell.angle_beta   90.00
_cell.angle_gamma   90.00
#
_symmetry.space_group_name_H-M   'P 1'
#
loop_
_entity.id
_entity.type
_entity.pdbx_description
1 polymer ?
#
loop_
_entity_poly.entity_id
_entity_poly.type
_entity_poly.pdbx_seq_one_letter_code
_entity_poly.pdbx_strand_id
1 'polypeptide(L)'
;MKFSRQGKLIFSTADPVCAAQILNLEKIQETPISTGQCQGPEKCILCNGPHSATSKICPRHTHEQKILDFKCRNHLTIGEARRLYTQSSKTHYSDAAKINTTAPNIEEIVNQRVESIVQTITTKMEQQTTLLIEIFQKTIENLVQYLVSVFHQTDLKISPNRKRQMINIVPPTNNPMQWDAGGSNASN
;
A
#
# COMPACT_ATOMS: atom_id res chain seq x y z
N MET A 1 -22.06 46.99 20.34
CA MET A 1 -21.67 48.28 20.93
C MET A 1 -20.49 48.04 21.87
N LYS A 2 -19.34 48.69 21.66
CA LYS A 2 -18.16 48.56 22.54
C LYS A 2 -17.83 49.93 23.12
N PHE A 3 -17.54 49.98 24.42
CA PHE A 3 -17.07 51.17 25.11
C PHE A 3 -15.54 51.26 25.03
N SER A 4 -15.02 52.38 24.53
CA SER A 4 -13.60 52.72 24.63
C SER A 4 -13.28 53.30 26.01
N ARG A 5 -12.04 53.11 26.48
CA ARG A 5 -11.52 53.74 27.71
C ARG A 5 -11.52 55.27 27.67
N GLN A 6 -11.74 55.87 26.50
CA GLN A 6 -11.84 57.31 26.29
C GLN A 6 -13.30 57.84 26.28
N GLY A 7 -14.30 57.04 26.68
CA GLY A 7 -15.71 57.46 26.65
C GLY A 7 -16.33 57.50 25.24
N LYS A 8 -15.60 57.04 24.21
CA LYS A 8 -16.09 56.95 22.83
C LYS A 8 -16.90 55.65 22.62
N LEU A 9 -18.14 55.82 22.13
CA LEU A 9 -19.01 54.70 21.73
C LEU A 9 -18.66 54.23 20.31
N ILE A 10 -18.41 52.93 20.17
CA ILE A 10 -18.14 52.31 18.87
C ILE A 10 -19.32 51.42 18.48
N PHE A 11 -19.96 51.77 17.37
CA PHE A 11 -20.96 50.97 16.69
C PHE A 11 -20.28 50.16 15.59
N SER A 12 -20.54 48.85 15.56
CA SER A 12 -20.04 47.93 14.53
C SER A 12 -21.23 47.07 14.14
N THR A 13 -21.55 47.04 12.86
CA THR A 13 -22.59 46.21 12.27
C THR A 13 -21.99 45.29 11.23
N ALA A 14 -22.51 44.08 11.14
CA ALA A 14 -22.11 43.10 10.13
C ALA A 14 -22.98 43.20 8.86
N ASP A 15 -24.12 43.90 8.92
CA ASP A 15 -25.04 44.06 7.80
C ASP A 15 -24.62 45.28 6.94
N PRO A 16 -24.40 45.09 5.62
CA PRO A 16 -24.01 46.17 4.71
C PRO A 16 -25.06 47.29 4.59
N VAL A 17 -26.35 46.99 4.74
CA VAL A 17 -27.45 47.98 4.70
C VAL A 17 -27.39 48.87 5.93
N CYS A 18 -27.25 48.25 7.11
CA CYS A 18 -27.07 48.98 8.36
C CYS A 18 -25.74 49.76 8.37
N ALA A 19 -24.67 49.24 7.74
CA ALA A 19 -23.40 49.95 7.65
C ALA A 19 -23.54 51.24 6.85
N ALA A 20 -24.23 51.19 5.70
CA ALA A 20 -24.48 52.37 4.87
C ALA A 20 -25.33 53.42 5.61
N GLN A 21 -26.36 52.98 6.35
CA GLN A 21 -27.20 53.88 7.15
C GLN A 21 -26.41 54.56 8.28
N ILE A 22 -25.49 53.86 8.95
CA ILE A 22 -24.62 54.44 9.98
C ILE A 22 -23.61 55.43 9.39
N LEU A 23 -23.08 55.15 8.20
CA LEU A 23 -22.13 56.04 7.51
C LEU A 23 -22.77 57.33 6.99
N ASN A 24 -24.09 57.33 6.74
CA ASN A 24 -24.85 58.51 6.31
C ASN A 24 -25.34 59.40 7.46
N LEU A 25 -25.15 58.99 8.73
CA LEU A 25 -25.50 59.81 9.88
C LEU A 25 -24.35 60.78 10.18
N GLU A 26 -24.62 62.08 10.11
CA GLU A 26 -23.64 63.11 10.48
C GLU A 26 -23.58 63.34 12.00
N LYS A 27 -24.71 63.13 12.71
CA LYS A 27 -24.84 63.34 14.17
C LYS A 27 -25.79 62.31 14.81
N ILE A 28 -25.50 61.90 16.04
CA ILE A 28 -26.46 61.21 16.93
C ILE A 28 -26.52 62.01 18.23
N GLN A 29 -27.72 62.49 18.61
CA GLN A 29 -27.92 63.30 19.83
C GLN A 29 -26.83 64.38 20.00
N GLU A 30 -26.64 65.19 18.95
CA GLU A 30 -25.65 66.27 18.85
C GLU A 30 -24.17 65.89 18.88
N THR A 31 -23.84 64.61 19.04
CA THR A 31 -22.44 64.15 19.00
C THR A 31 -22.02 63.95 17.53
N PRO A 32 -20.95 64.59 17.05
CA PRO A 32 -20.46 64.41 15.68
C PRO A 32 -19.90 62.99 15.50
N ILE A 33 -20.34 62.31 14.43
CA ILE A 33 -19.84 60.98 14.09
C ILE A 33 -18.54 61.14 13.30
N SER A 34 -17.47 60.51 13.79
CA SER A 34 -16.22 60.40 13.04
C SER A 34 -16.14 58.99 12.44
N THR A 35 -16.37 58.89 11.13
CA THR A 35 -16.22 57.68 10.33
C THR A 35 -14.74 57.44 10.03
N GLY A 36 -13.98 57.04 11.03
CA GLY A 36 -12.61 56.56 10.82
C GLY A 36 -12.63 55.16 10.20
N GLN A 37 -11.78 54.91 9.19
CA GLN A 37 -11.45 53.53 8.81
C GLN A 37 -10.94 52.81 10.05
N CYS A 38 -11.36 51.55 10.24
CA CYS A 38 -10.89 50.75 11.37
C CYS A 38 -9.38 50.53 11.21
N GLN A 39 -8.57 51.33 11.93
CA GLN A 39 -7.10 51.27 11.91
C GLN A 39 -6.53 50.13 12.78
N GLY A 40 -7.40 49.21 13.25
CA GLY A 40 -6.96 48.04 14.00
C GLY A 40 -6.32 47.00 13.06
N PRO A 41 -5.22 46.34 13.45
CA PRO A 41 -4.67 45.26 12.66
C PRO A 41 -5.74 44.18 12.45
N GLU A 42 -5.90 43.71 11.21
CA GLU A 42 -6.85 42.65 10.89
C GLU A 42 -6.54 41.40 11.71
N LYS A 43 -7.43 41.05 12.63
CA LYS A 43 -7.33 39.83 13.43
C LYS A 43 -8.44 38.88 13.07
N CYS A 44 -8.05 37.65 12.76
CA CYS A 44 -9.00 36.59 12.44
C CYS A 44 -9.77 36.18 13.69
N ILE A 45 -11.10 36.24 13.64
CA ILE A 45 -11.96 35.83 14.77
C ILE A 45 -11.84 34.34 15.11
N LEU A 46 -11.37 33.51 14.17
CA LEU A 46 -11.30 32.06 14.33
C LEU A 46 -9.99 31.59 14.98
N CYS A 47 -8.87 32.27 14.69
CA CYS A 47 -7.54 31.86 15.16
C CYS A 47 -6.69 32.98 15.77
N ASN A 48 -7.23 34.20 15.88
CA ASN A 48 -6.54 35.40 16.36
C ASN A 48 -5.26 35.78 15.58
N GLY A 49 -5.09 35.27 14.37
CA GLY A 49 -3.92 35.55 13.52
C GLY A 49 -4.04 36.87 12.75
N PRO A 50 -2.93 37.39 12.20
CA PRO A 50 -2.89 38.64 11.42
C PRO A 50 -3.39 38.40 10.00
N HIS A 51 -4.69 38.14 9.84
CA HIS A 51 -5.38 38.02 8.56
C HIS A 51 -6.88 38.26 8.75
N SER A 52 -7.56 38.65 7.67
CA SER A 52 -9.02 38.72 7.62
C SER A 52 -9.68 37.35 7.89
N ALA A 53 -10.86 37.37 8.52
CA ALA A 53 -11.65 36.18 8.85
C ALA A 53 -12.04 35.30 7.64
N THR A 54 -12.06 35.88 6.43
CA THR A 54 -12.38 35.18 5.19
C THR A 54 -11.15 34.60 4.47
N SER A 55 -9.96 34.80 5.02
CA SER A 55 -8.72 34.34 4.39
C SER A 55 -8.59 32.81 4.44
N LYS A 56 -8.30 32.21 3.29
CA LYS A 56 -7.98 30.77 3.14
C LYS A 56 -6.69 30.36 3.85
N ILE A 57 -5.89 31.33 4.30
CA ILE A 57 -4.63 31.11 5.02
C ILE A 57 -4.90 30.74 6.48
N CYS A 58 -6.13 30.95 6.98
CA CYS A 58 -6.47 30.66 8.37
C CYS A 58 -6.27 29.17 8.72
N PRO A 59 -5.41 28.83 9.70
CA PRO A 59 -5.18 27.43 10.09
C PRO A 59 -6.45 26.72 10.54
N ARG A 60 -7.38 27.45 11.16
CA ARG A 60 -8.68 26.92 11.62
C ARG A 60 -9.61 26.62 10.44
N HIS A 61 -9.64 27.49 9.43
CA HIS A 61 -10.38 27.25 8.20
C HIS A 61 -9.82 26.03 7.45
N THR A 62 -8.50 25.95 7.30
CA THR A 62 -7.83 24.81 6.65
C THR A 62 -8.08 23.49 7.38
N HIS A 63 -8.05 23.49 8.71
CA HIS A 63 -8.36 22.31 9.51
C HIS A 63 -9.82 21.86 9.33
N GLU A 64 -10.75 22.81 9.33
CA GLU A 64 -12.17 22.52 9.10
C GLU A 64 -12.42 21.94 7.71
N GLN A 65 -11.78 22.50 6.69
CA GLN A 65 -11.89 22.01 5.32
C GLN A 65 -11.40 20.56 5.19
N LYS A 66 -10.29 20.21 5.86
CA LYS A 66 -9.82 18.81 5.91
C LYS A 66 -10.81 17.86 6.59
N ILE A 67 -11.50 18.31 7.63
CA ILE A 67 -12.57 17.52 8.29
C ILE A 67 -13.74 17.32 7.33
N LEU A 68 -14.15 18.36 6.60
CA LEU A 68 -15.24 18.25 5.63
C LEU A 68 -14.90 17.30 4.49
N ASP A 69 -13.67 17.35 3.98
CA ASP A 69 -13.22 16.40 2.98
C ASP A 69 -13.20 14.97 3.53
N PHE A 70 -12.69 14.78 4.76
CA PHE A 70 -12.68 13.48 5.44
C PHE A 70 -14.11 12.94 5.65
N LYS A 71 -15.05 13.81 6.04
CA LYS A 71 -16.47 13.48 6.16
C LYS A 71 -17.03 12.95 4.84
N CYS A 72 -16.81 13.66 3.73
CA CYS A 72 -17.33 13.28 2.41
C CYS A 72 -16.75 11.96 1.92
N ARG A 73 -15.45 11.72 2.10
CA ARG A 73 -14.79 10.48 1.66
C ARG A 73 -15.22 9.24 2.45
N ASN A 74 -15.61 9.41 3.71
CA ASN A 74 -15.96 8.30 4.60
C ASN A 74 -17.47 8.21 4.88
N HIS A 75 -18.29 9.06 4.23
CA HIS A 75 -19.74 9.12 4.40
C HIS A 75 -20.19 9.23 5.87
N LEU A 76 -19.48 10.05 6.65
CA LEU A 76 -19.72 10.19 8.09
C LEU A 76 -20.62 11.39 8.42
N THR A 77 -21.14 11.41 9.64
CA THR A 77 -21.70 12.64 10.20
C THR A 77 -20.57 13.64 10.54
N ILE A 78 -20.90 14.93 10.62
CA ILE A 78 -19.88 15.96 10.92
C ILE A 78 -19.27 15.78 12.32
N GLY A 79 -20.05 15.32 13.30
CA GLY A 79 -19.58 15.07 14.66
C GLY A 79 -18.58 13.90 14.72
N GLU A 80 -18.89 12.80 14.04
CA GLU A 80 -17.99 11.64 13.94
C GLU A 80 -16.71 11.97 13.19
N ALA A 81 -16.81 12.68 12.07
CA ALA A 81 -15.66 13.13 11.31
C ALA A 81 -14.70 13.98 12.17
N ARG A 82 -15.23 14.95 12.94
CA ARG A 82 -14.43 15.75 13.87
C ARG A 82 -13.75 14.88 14.93
N ARG A 83 -14.48 13.93 15.53
CA ARG A 83 -13.95 13.05 16.58
C ARG A 83 -12.82 12.19 16.04
N LEU A 84 -13.04 11.48 14.95
CA LEU A 84 -12.05 10.58 14.36
C LEU A 84 -10.82 11.33 13.84
N TYR A 85 -11.01 12.47 13.17
CA TYR A 85 -9.91 13.29 12.66
C TYR A 85 -9.04 13.90 13.78
N THR A 86 -9.67 14.31 14.90
CA THR A 86 -8.95 14.82 16.07
C THR A 86 -8.29 13.68 16.86
N GLN A 87 -8.91 12.50 16.89
CA GLN A 87 -8.38 11.33 17.61
C GLN A 87 -7.19 10.71 16.87
N SER A 88 -7.20 10.65 15.53
CA SER A 88 -6.07 10.16 14.74
C SER A 88 -4.81 11.02 14.87
N SER A 89 -4.93 12.27 15.32
CA SER A 89 -3.80 13.19 15.53
C SER A 89 -3.33 13.28 16.98
N LYS A 90 -4.04 12.66 17.94
CA LYS A 90 -3.69 12.67 19.36
C LYS A 90 -3.29 11.27 19.81
N THR A 91 -1.99 11.06 20.04
CA THR A 91 -1.49 9.92 20.80
C THR A 91 -1.87 10.10 22.27
N HIS A 92 -2.82 9.32 22.79
CA HIS A 92 -3.11 9.35 24.22
C HIS A 92 -1.97 8.67 24.99
N TYR A 93 -1.69 9.11 26.22
CA TYR A 93 -0.70 8.43 27.11
C TYR A 93 -1.01 6.93 27.26
N SER A 94 -2.30 6.56 27.26
CA SER A 94 -2.74 5.16 27.26
C SER A 94 -2.29 4.38 26.03
N ASP A 95 -2.13 5.02 24.87
CA ASP A 95 -1.65 4.37 23.66
C ASP A 95 -0.14 4.11 23.76
N ALA A 96 0.63 5.04 24.34
CA ALA A 96 2.03 4.82 24.67
C ALA A 96 2.22 3.71 25.72
N ALA A 97 1.34 3.65 26.73
CA ALA A 97 1.35 2.57 27.72
C ALA A 97 0.99 1.20 27.12
N LYS A 98 0.02 1.15 26.19
CA LYS A 98 -0.33 -0.07 25.43
C LYS A 98 0.82 -0.58 24.57
N ILE A 99 1.63 0.32 23.99
CA ILE A 99 2.86 -0.06 23.26
C ILE A 99 3.88 -0.70 24.20
N ASN A 100 3.97 -0.24 25.46
CA ASN A 100 4.84 -0.86 26.46
C ASN A 100 4.32 -2.19 27.01
N THR A 101 3.00 -2.44 26.97
CA THR A 101 2.40 -3.73 27.38
C THR A 101 2.32 -4.73 26.22
N THR A 102 2.35 -4.24 24.97
CA THR A 102 2.28 -5.02 23.73
C THR A 102 3.48 -4.69 22.87
N ALA A 103 4.68 -4.69 23.45
CA ALA A 103 5.85 -4.95 22.65
C ALA A 103 5.67 -6.39 22.16
N PRO A 104 5.40 -6.65 20.87
CA PRO A 104 5.39 -8.02 20.39
C PRO A 104 6.75 -8.62 20.78
N ASN A 105 6.72 -9.75 21.50
CA ASN A 105 7.95 -10.41 21.91
C ASN A 105 8.78 -10.57 20.63
N ILE A 106 10.02 -10.07 20.64
CA ILE A 106 10.91 -10.12 19.48
C ILE A 106 10.97 -11.56 18.93
N GLU A 107 10.86 -12.54 19.82
CA GLU A 107 10.71 -13.96 19.51
C GLU A 107 9.50 -14.28 18.62
N GLU A 108 8.32 -13.71 18.90
CA GLU A 108 7.09 -13.94 18.13
C GLU A 108 7.16 -13.30 16.74
N ILE A 109 7.77 -12.10 16.63
CA ILE A 109 8.01 -11.46 15.33
C ILE A 109 8.98 -12.29 14.50
N VAL A 110 10.06 -12.78 15.12
CA VAL A 110 11.06 -13.61 14.45
C VAL A 110 10.42 -14.92 13.99
N ASN A 111 9.61 -15.57 14.83
CA ASN A 111 8.90 -16.80 14.47
C ASN A 111 7.95 -16.59 13.28
N GLN A 112 7.12 -15.53 13.30
CA GLN A 112 6.25 -15.22 12.15
C GLN A 112 7.03 -14.94 10.86
N ARG A 113 8.16 -14.24 10.95
CA ARG A 113 9.03 -13.96 9.79
C ARG A 113 9.65 -15.25 9.25
N VAL A 114 10.14 -16.12 10.12
CA VAL A 114 10.71 -17.41 9.75
C VAL A 114 9.66 -18.29 9.08
N GLU A 115 8.46 -18.42 9.64
CA GLU A 115 7.38 -19.19 9.04
C GLU A 115 6.99 -18.68 7.65
N SER A 116 6.86 -17.36 7.49
CA SER A 116 6.56 -16.74 6.19
C SER A 116 7.64 -17.01 5.15
N ILE A 117 8.91 -16.95 5.54
CA ILE A 117 10.05 -17.27 4.66
C ILE A 117 10.01 -18.75 4.27
N VAL A 118 9.81 -19.66 5.22
CA VAL A 118 9.74 -21.10 4.97
C VAL A 118 8.61 -21.43 4.00
N GLN A 119 7.39 -20.90 4.23
CA GLN A 119 6.27 -21.10 3.32
C GLN A 119 6.56 -20.59 1.90
N THR A 120 7.21 -19.42 1.78
CA THR A 120 7.57 -18.85 0.47
C THR A 120 8.61 -19.72 -0.26
N ILE A 121 9.57 -20.30 0.47
CA ILE A 121 10.57 -21.19 -0.12
C ILE A 121 9.91 -22.50 -0.55
N THR A 122 9.11 -23.13 0.32
CA THR A 122 8.44 -24.39 0.02
C THR A 122 7.54 -24.27 -1.21
N THR A 123 6.70 -23.23 -1.26
CA THR A 123 5.81 -23.01 -2.41
C THR A 123 6.58 -22.79 -3.72
N LYS A 124 7.68 -22.04 -3.68
CA LYS A 124 8.54 -21.85 -4.86
C LYS A 124 9.26 -23.14 -5.29
N MET A 125 9.71 -23.96 -4.34
CA MET A 125 10.30 -25.26 -4.64
C MET A 125 9.28 -26.21 -5.26
N GLU A 126 8.08 -26.31 -4.69
CA GLU A 126 7.00 -27.16 -5.22
C GLU A 126 6.59 -26.74 -6.63
N GLN A 127 6.48 -25.43 -6.88
CA GLN A 127 6.23 -24.89 -8.22
C GLN A 127 7.35 -25.27 -9.20
N GLN A 128 8.62 -25.13 -8.81
CA GLN A 128 9.76 -25.54 -9.63
C GLN A 128 9.75 -27.06 -9.91
N THR A 129 9.46 -27.88 -8.91
CA THR A 129 9.36 -29.34 -9.07
C THR A 129 8.25 -29.72 -10.03
N THR A 130 7.09 -29.05 -9.95
CA THR A 130 5.96 -29.29 -10.85
C THR A 130 6.31 -28.97 -12.30
N LEU A 131 6.97 -27.82 -12.54
CA LEU A 131 7.43 -27.44 -13.88
C LEU A 131 8.44 -28.46 -14.45
N LEU A 132 9.34 -28.98 -13.62
CA LEU A 132 10.30 -29.99 -14.06
C LEU A 132 9.59 -31.28 -14.49
N ILE A 133 8.60 -31.73 -13.71
CA ILE A 133 7.79 -32.92 -14.02
C ILE A 133 7.02 -32.70 -15.34
N GLU A 134 6.41 -31.53 -15.52
CA GLU A 134 5.65 -31.21 -16.74
C GLU A 134 6.53 -31.22 -17.99
N ILE A 135 7.72 -30.61 -17.92
CA ILE A 135 8.70 -30.62 -19.02
C ILE A 135 9.13 -32.05 -19.34
N PHE A 136 9.39 -32.87 -18.32
CA PHE A 136 9.79 -34.26 -18.51
C PHE A 136 8.67 -35.08 -19.18
N GLN A 137 7.44 -34.93 -18.71
CA GLN A 137 6.27 -35.59 -19.29
C GLN A 137 6.10 -35.22 -20.77
N LYS A 138 6.14 -33.92 -21.09
CA LYS A 138 6.02 -33.42 -22.46
C LYS A 138 7.14 -33.91 -23.36
N THR A 139 8.35 -34.07 -22.81
CA THR A 139 9.51 -34.62 -23.53
C THR A 139 9.28 -36.08 -23.90
N ILE A 140 8.79 -36.89 -22.94
CA ILE A 140 8.44 -38.30 -23.20
C ILE A 140 7.34 -38.40 -24.25
N GLU A 141 6.27 -37.61 -24.12
CA GLU A 141 5.16 -37.61 -25.08
C GLU A 141 5.67 -37.30 -26.50
N ASN A 142 6.53 -36.29 -26.65
CA ASN A 142 7.14 -35.95 -27.94
C ASN A 142 8.02 -37.08 -28.49
N LEU A 143 8.82 -37.74 -27.66
CA LEU A 143 9.65 -38.88 -28.09
C LEU A 143 8.79 -40.07 -28.52
N VAL A 144 7.72 -40.38 -27.79
CA VAL A 144 6.78 -41.45 -28.14
C VAL A 144 6.08 -41.12 -29.46
N GLN A 145 5.60 -39.89 -29.64
CA GLN A 145 4.97 -39.47 -30.90
C GLN A 145 5.96 -39.55 -32.07
N TYR A 146 7.21 -39.16 -31.86
CA TYR A 146 8.26 -39.29 -32.88
C TYR A 146 8.46 -40.76 -33.27
N LEU A 147 8.62 -41.67 -32.31
CA LEU A 147 8.78 -43.10 -32.59
C LEU A 147 7.58 -43.67 -33.36
N VAL A 148 6.36 -43.37 -32.93
CA VAL A 148 5.12 -43.80 -33.61
C VAL A 148 5.10 -43.34 -35.07
N SER A 149 5.55 -42.11 -35.34
CA SER A 149 5.63 -41.56 -36.69
C SER A 149 6.68 -42.26 -37.57
N VAL A 150 7.81 -42.69 -36.98
CA VAL A 150 8.85 -43.46 -37.68
C VAL A 150 8.34 -44.85 -38.03
N PHE A 151 7.66 -45.53 -37.09
CA PHE A 151 7.09 -46.85 -37.33
C PHE A 151 6.04 -46.86 -38.45
N HIS A 152 5.13 -45.88 -38.47
CA HIS A 152 4.17 -45.73 -39.58
C HIS A 152 4.86 -45.53 -40.93
N GLN A 153 5.95 -44.76 -40.98
CA GLN A 153 6.73 -44.57 -42.20
C GLN A 153 7.46 -45.83 -42.65
N THR A 154 7.88 -46.69 -41.72
CA THR A 154 8.52 -47.97 -42.05
C THR A 154 7.52 -49.04 -42.51
N ASP A 155 6.32 -49.11 -41.91
CA ASP A 155 5.27 -50.05 -42.35
C ASP A 155 4.79 -49.76 -43.78
N LEU A 156 4.73 -48.49 -44.18
CA LEU A 156 4.40 -48.11 -45.56
C LEU A 156 5.54 -48.41 -46.58
N LYS A 157 6.76 -48.72 -46.12
CA LYS A 157 7.92 -48.99 -46.97
C LYS A 157 8.35 -50.47 -46.98
N ILE A 158 7.78 -51.33 -46.14
CA ILE A 158 8.09 -52.77 -46.13
C ILE A 158 7.22 -53.48 -47.18
N SER A 159 7.79 -53.59 -48.38
CA SER A 159 7.32 -54.50 -49.44
C SER A 159 7.26 -55.96 -48.93
N PRO A 160 6.24 -56.77 -49.29
CA PRO A 160 5.93 -58.05 -48.65
C PRO A 160 6.88 -59.22 -48.99
N ASN A 161 8.15 -58.95 -49.34
CA ASN A 161 9.05 -59.98 -49.84
C ASN A 161 10.46 -59.90 -49.23
N ARG A 162 10.62 -60.40 -47.99
CA ARG A 162 11.91 -60.91 -47.52
C ARG A 162 11.70 -62.12 -46.62
N LYS A 163 11.97 -63.31 -47.17
CA LYS A 163 12.10 -64.58 -46.45
C LYS A 163 13.09 -64.41 -45.29
N ARG A 164 12.66 -64.73 -44.07
CA ARG A 164 13.54 -64.85 -42.89
C ARG A 164 14.45 -66.07 -43.08
N GLN A 165 15.76 -65.85 -43.13
CA GLN A 165 16.73 -66.92 -42.95
C GLN A 165 17.08 -67.02 -41.46
N MET A 166 16.95 -68.23 -40.93
CA MET A 166 17.14 -68.53 -39.50
C MET A 166 18.64 -68.57 -39.22
N ILE A 167 19.14 -67.62 -38.43
CA ILE A 167 20.53 -67.61 -37.97
C ILE A 167 20.55 -68.35 -36.63
N ASN A 168 21.11 -69.56 -36.63
CA ASN A 168 21.44 -70.31 -35.42
C ASN A 168 22.58 -69.59 -34.69
N ILE A 169 22.34 -69.11 -33.48
CA ILE A 169 23.36 -68.53 -32.60
C ILE A 169 23.85 -69.62 -31.67
N VAL A 170 25.06 -70.14 -31.92
CA VAL A 170 25.86 -70.86 -30.92
C VAL A 170 26.64 -69.81 -30.11
N PRO A 171 26.72 -69.89 -28.77
CA PRO A 171 27.41 -68.88 -27.97
C PRO A 171 28.90 -69.24 -27.75
N PRO A 172 29.85 -68.28 -27.83
CA PRO A 172 31.17 -68.46 -27.25
C PRO A 172 31.29 -67.70 -25.91
N THR A 173 31.34 -68.50 -24.85
CA THR A 173 32.26 -68.44 -23.69
C THR A 173 32.98 -67.13 -23.35
N ASN A 174 32.65 -66.64 -22.13
CA ASN A 174 33.52 -66.13 -21.06
C ASN A 174 34.71 -65.21 -21.40
N ASN A 175 34.60 -63.95 -20.99
CA ASN A 175 35.66 -63.26 -20.23
C ASN A 175 35.05 -62.19 -19.29
N PRO A 176 35.48 -62.07 -18.02
CA PRO A 176 34.97 -61.06 -17.10
C PRO A 176 35.70 -59.72 -17.29
N MET A 177 34.94 -58.64 -17.36
CA MET A 177 35.43 -57.25 -17.49
C MET A 177 35.91 -56.75 -16.11
N GLN A 178 37.21 -56.52 -15.97
CA GLN A 178 37.85 -56.00 -14.76
C GLN A 178 37.74 -54.47 -14.71
N TRP A 179 37.32 -53.92 -13.57
CA TRP A 179 37.25 -52.47 -13.30
C TRP A 179 38.40 -52.09 -12.35
N ASP A 180 39.34 -51.25 -12.80
CA ASP A 180 40.40 -50.73 -11.94
C ASP A 180 39.90 -49.51 -11.15
N ALA A 181 39.88 -49.65 -9.82
CA ALA A 181 39.64 -48.55 -8.87
C ALA A 181 40.99 -48.02 -8.36
N GLY A 182 41.47 -46.92 -8.94
CA GLY A 182 42.67 -46.21 -8.47
C GLY A 182 42.34 -45.22 -7.36
N GLY A 183 42.46 -45.67 -6.10
CA GLY A 183 42.56 -44.80 -4.93
C GLY A 183 44.03 -44.63 -4.54
N SER A 184 44.51 -43.39 -4.43
CA SER A 184 45.83 -43.08 -3.87
C SER A 184 45.66 -42.35 -2.53
N ASN A 185 45.97 -43.07 -1.46
CA ASN A 185 46.17 -42.54 -0.12
C ASN A 185 47.59 -41.98 0.05
N ALA A 186 47.66 -41.04 0.99
CA ALA A 186 48.80 -40.51 1.74
C ALA A 186 50.10 -41.33 1.79
N SER A 187 51.24 -40.63 1.84
CA SER A 187 52.43 -41.01 2.62
C SER A 187 53.35 -39.81 2.87
N ASN A 188 53.63 -39.61 4.18
CA ASN A 188 54.75 -38.95 4.86
C ASN A 188 55.31 -37.60 4.39
#